data_AF-A0A1C5AYY9-F1
#
_entry.id   AF-A0A1C5AYY9-F1
#
_cell.length_a   1.000
_cell.length_b   1.000
_cell.length_c   1.000
_cell.angle_alpha   90.00
_cell.angle_beta   90.00
_cell.angle_gamma   90.00
#
_symmetry.space_group_name_H-M   'P 1'
#
loop_
_entity.id
_entity.type
_entity.pdbx_description
1 polymer ?
#
loop_
_entity_poly.entity_id
_entity_poly.type
_entity_poly.pdbx_seq_one_letter_code
_entity_poly.pdbx_strand_id
1 'polypeptide(L)'
;MATSPSLYRGGSRRRRSPAVRALLAGALSAVTVAAVAVVMPAANAAASTLGAAAAQSGRYFGTAIAGGRLNDSTYSTIAAREFNMITAENEMKPDATEPNQGQFNFSAGDQIYNWATQRGLKVRGHTLAWHAQQPPWMERMSGSALRTAMINHINGVMAHY
;
A
#
# COMPACT_ATOMS: atom_id res chain seq x y z
N MET A 1 82.05 64.29 39.19
CA MET A 1 80.70 64.82 39.46
C MET A 1 79.81 64.37 38.29
N ALA A 2 78.84 63.48 38.57
CA ALA A 2 77.75 62.94 37.74
C ALA A 2 78.06 62.42 36.31
N THR A 3 78.27 61.11 36.05
CA THR A 3 77.31 59.96 35.90
C THR A 3 76.43 59.97 34.65
N SER A 4 76.67 59.02 33.72
CA SER A 4 75.65 58.28 32.96
C SER A 4 76.29 57.04 32.27
N PRO A 5 75.88 55.80 32.60
CA PRO A 5 76.39 54.58 31.98
C PRO A 5 75.51 54.08 30.82
N SER A 6 76.19 53.56 29.79
CA SER A 6 75.67 52.77 28.68
C SER A 6 75.16 51.40 29.18
N LEU A 7 73.92 51.05 28.84
CA LEU A 7 73.32 49.74 29.15
C LEU A 7 73.54 48.78 27.98
N TYR A 8 74.35 47.75 28.22
CA TYR A 8 74.56 46.63 27.31
C TYR A 8 73.57 45.49 27.58
N ARG A 9 73.19 44.83 26.49
CA ARG A 9 72.11 43.85 26.31
C ARG A 9 72.36 42.54 27.07
N GLY A 10 71.53 42.22 28.06
CA GLY A 10 71.45 40.90 28.70
C GLY A 10 70.30 40.07 28.12
N GLY A 11 70.63 38.96 27.45
CA GLY A 11 69.65 38.04 26.87
C GLY A 11 68.89 37.24 27.92
N SER A 12 67.55 37.36 27.91
CA SER A 12 66.66 36.52 28.71
C SER A 12 66.13 35.37 27.85
N ARG A 13 66.62 34.16 28.13
CA ARG A 13 66.02 32.89 27.67
C ARG A 13 64.61 32.78 28.24
N ARG A 14 63.59 33.15 27.46
CA ARG A 14 62.20 32.86 27.81
C ARG A 14 61.92 31.36 27.61
N ARG A 15 61.75 30.69 28.76
CA ARG A 15 61.11 29.38 28.91
C ARG A 15 59.81 29.36 28.10
N ARG A 16 59.73 28.50 27.09
CA ARG A 16 58.48 28.21 26.40
C ARG A 16 57.65 27.31 27.30
N SER A 17 56.56 27.84 27.85
CA SER A 17 55.53 27.08 28.55
C SER A 17 54.85 26.11 27.56
N PRO A 18 54.42 24.91 28.01
CA PRO A 18 53.99 23.82 27.12
C PRO A 18 52.60 24.01 26.50
N ALA A 19 52.00 25.19 26.63
CA ALA A 19 50.59 25.44 26.31
C ALA A 19 50.25 25.58 24.82
N VAL A 20 51.20 25.38 23.89
CA VAL A 20 50.97 25.62 22.44
C VAL A 20 51.07 24.33 21.59
N ARG A 21 51.22 23.15 22.19
CA ARG A 21 51.29 21.86 21.44
C ARG A 21 50.16 20.88 21.75
N ALA A 22 48.97 21.37 22.09
CA ALA A 22 47.77 20.55 22.22
C ALA A 22 46.60 21.10 21.39
N LEU A 23 46.86 21.45 20.12
CA LEU A 23 45.83 21.93 19.19
C LEU A 23 45.69 21.09 17.91
N LEU A 24 46.17 19.84 17.90
CA LEU A 24 46.02 18.95 16.73
C LEU A 24 45.57 17.52 17.06
N ALA A 25 44.96 17.28 18.23
CA ALA A 25 44.42 15.96 18.60
C ALA A 25 42.98 16.02 19.15
N GLY A 26 42.24 17.11 18.92
CA GLY A 26 40.92 17.34 19.51
C GLY A 26 39.82 17.76 18.52
N ALA A 27 40.08 17.75 17.21
CA ALA A 27 39.12 18.23 16.21
C ALA A 27 38.75 17.19 15.14
N LEU A 28 39.10 15.91 15.33
CA LEU A 28 38.72 14.82 14.42
C LEU A 28 37.87 13.72 15.07
N SER A 29 37.36 13.96 16.28
CA SER A 29 36.51 13.00 17.01
C SER A 29 35.09 13.54 17.26
N ALA A 30 34.79 14.77 16.82
CA ALA A 30 33.49 15.41 17.04
C ALA A 30 32.63 15.56 15.77
N VAL A 31 33.15 15.17 14.59
CA VAL A 31 32.43 15.35 13.31
C VAL A 31 31.92 14.02 12.72
N THR A 32 32.36 12.87 13.21
CA THR A 32 31.92 11.55 12.69
C THR A 32 30.75 10.91 13.43
N VAL A 33 30.26 11.48 14.54
CA VAL A 33 29.12 10.92 15.28
C VAL A 33 27.78 11.57 14.88
N ALA A 34 27.80 12.67 14.11
CA ALA A 34 26.57 13.37 13.70
C ALA A 34 25.92 12.84 12.39
N ALA A 35 26.50 11.82 11.75
CA ALA A 35 26.01 11.30 10.45
C ALA A 35 25.37 9.89 10.53
N VAL A 36 25.16 9.34 11.73
CA VAL A 36 24.27 8.19 11.92
C VAL A 36 22.98 8.69 12.58
N ALA A 37 22.36 9.70 11.95
CA ALA A 37 20.91 9.83 12.06
C ALA A 37 20.35 8.61 11.34
N VAL A 38 20.15 7.57 12.15
CA VAL A 38 19.47 6.33 11.85
C VAL A 38 18.42 6.62 10.78
N VAL A 39 18.56 6.00 9.60
CA VAL A 39 17.41 5.75 8.73
C VAL A 39 16.55 4.75 9.51
N MET A 40 15.94 5.23 10.60
CA MET A 40 14.78 4.58 11.16
C MET A 40 13.76 4.73 10.03
N PRO A 41 13.18 3.65 9.49
CA PRO A 41 11.88 3.80 8.88
C PRO A 41 11.07 4.57 9.92
N ALA A 42 10.52 5.72 9.54
CA ALA A 42 9.58 6.44 10.40
C ALA A 42 8.65 5.38 10.95
N ALA A 43 8.64 5.19 12.28
CA ALA A 43 7.80 4.19 12.92
C ALA A 43 6.42 4.34 12.30
N ASN A 44 6.00 3.34 11.51
CA ASN A 44 4.81 3.46 10.67
C ASN A 44 3.70 3.97 11.59
N ALA A 45 3.28 5.23 11.41
CA ALA A 45 2.09 5.70 12.08
C ALA A 45 1.03 4.65 11.76
N ALA A 46 0.45 4.03 12.80
CA ALA A 46 -0.56 3.01 12.60
C ALA A 46 -1.60 3.60 11.66
N ALA A 47 -1.70 3.06 10.45
CA ALA A 47 -2.64 3.59 9.50
C ALA A 47 -4.04 3.46 10.11
N SER A 48 -4.86 4.50 9.98
CA SER A 48 -6.15 4.57 10.67
C SER A 48 -7.20 3.60 10.12
N THR A 49 -6.91 2.89 9.02
CA THR A 49 -7.83 1.96 8.36
C THR A 49 -7.12 0.70 7.90
N LEU A 50 -7.87 -0.39 7.74
CA LEU A 50 -7.31 -1.71 7.37
C LEU A 50 -6.57 -1.68 6.02
N GLY A 51 -7.18 -1.05 5.01
CA GLY A 51 -6.62 -0.93 3.67
C GLY A 51 -5.35 -0.10 3.64
N ALA A 52 -5.32 1.03 4.36
CA ALA A 52 -4.13 1.87 4.47
C ALA A 52 -3.00 1.14 5.21
N ALA A 53 -3.32 0.36 6.26
CA ALA A 53 -2.34 -0.45 6.98
C ALA A 53 -1.73 -1.52 6.08
N ALA A 54 -2.56 -2.24 5.29
CA ALA A 54 -2.07 -3.24 4.35
C ALA A 54 -1.16 -2.62 3.27
N ALA A 55 -1.51 -1.43 2.77
CA ALA A 55 -0.78 -0.73 1.72
C ALA A 55 0.65 -0.35 2.13
N GLN A 56 0.92 -0.11 3.42
CA GLN A 56 2.28 0.13 3.94
C GLN A 56 3.25 -1.02 3.65
N SER A 57 2.73 -2.22 3.38
CA SER A 57 3.52 -3.41 3.00
C SER A 57 3.29 -3.85 1.55
N GLY A 58 2.72 -2.98 0.72
CA GLY A 58 2.37 -3.29 -0.67
C GLY A 58 1.21 -4.29 -0.84
N ARG A 59 0.39 -4.47 0.20
CA ARG A 59 -0.77 -5.38 0.20
C ARG A 59 -2.08 -4.62 0.15
N TYR A 60 -3.18 -5.35 -0.09
CA TYR A 60 -4.54 -4.84 0.06
C TYR A 60 -5.24 -5.53 1.23
N PHE A 61 -6.27 -4.90 1.76
CA PHE A 61 -7.24 -5.51 2.66
C PHE A 61 -8.63 -5.33 2.04
N GLY A 62 -9.34 -6.44 1.86
CA GLY A 62 -10.58 -6.43 1.11
C GLY A 62 -11.75 -7.05 1.85
N THR A 63 -12.94 -6.86 1.27
CA THR A 63 -14.20 -7.43 1.75
C THR A 63 -15.07 -7.91 0.58
N ALA A 64 -16.07 -8.75 0.89
CA ALA A 64 -17.17 -9.05 -0.01
C ALA A 64 -18.27 -7.98 0.13
N ILE A 65 -18.83 -7.56 -1.01
CA ILE A 65 -19.94 -6.61 -1.07
C ILE A 65 -21.19 -7.29 -1.59
N ALA A 66 -22.29 -7.12 -0.86
CA ALA A 66 -23.63 -7.43 -1.33
C ALA A 66 -24.27 -6.17 -1.94
N GLY A 67 -24.70 -6.21 -3.20
CA GLY A 67 -25.26 -5.07 -3.91
C GLY A 67 -26.50 -4.50 -3.22
N GLY A 68 -27.35 -5.38 -2.67
CA GLY A 68 -28.55 -5.01 -1.92
C GLY A 68 -28.29 -4.24 -0.62
N ARG A 69 -27.05 -4.21 -0.11
CA ARG A 69 -26.66 -3.46 1.10
C ARG A 69 -26.01 -2.11 0.80
N LEU A 70 -25.78 -1.75 -0.46
CA LEU A 70 -25.09 -0.50 -0.79
C LEU A 70 -25.87 0.77 -0.42
N ASN A 71 -27.20 0.68 -0.25
CA ASN A 71 -28.04 1.77 0.24
C ASN A 71 -28.03 1.91 1.77
N ASP A 72 -27.47 0.95 2.51
CA ASP A 72 -27.20 1.10 3.94
C ASP A 72 -25.97 1.99 4.12
N SER A 73 -26.19 3.19 4.68
CA SER A 73 -25.13 4.18 4.89
C SER A 73 -24.04 3.69 5.84
N THR A 74 -24.39 2.91 6.87
CA THR A 74 -23.41 2.38 7.81
C THR A 74 -22.54 1.34 7.12
N TYR A 75 -23.17 0.42 6.38
CA TYR A 75 -22.47 -0.63 5.62
C TYR A 75 -21.51 -0.01 4.59
N SER A 76 -22.02 0.88 3.74
CA SER A 76 -21.25 1.49 2.66
C SER A 76 -20.15 2.42 3.17
N THR A 77 -20.37 3.14 4.28
CA THR A 77 -19.35 4.00 4.89
C THR A 77 -18.20 3.19 5.46
N ILE A 78 -18.49 2.12 6.20
CA ILE A 78 -17.44 1.24 6.74
C ILE A 78 -16.68 0.60 5.57
N ALA A 79 -17.38 0.08 4.58
CA ALA A 79 -16.76 -0.57 3.45
C ALA A 79 -15.81 0.35 2.66
N ALA A 80 -16.26 1.58 2.35
CA ALA A 80 -15.47 2.56 1.63
C ALA A 80 -14.28 3.11 2.42
N ARG A 81 -14.40 3.17 3.76
CA ARG A 81 -13.32 3.66 4.64
C ARG A 81 -12.23 2.61 4.88
N GLU A 82 -12.65 1.37 5.16
CA GLU A 82 -11.73 0.35 5.68
C GLU A 82 -11.01 -0.44 4.60
N PHE A 83 -11.59 -0.60 3.41
CA PHE A 83 -11.07 -1.54 2.42
C PHE A 83 -10.55 -0.83 1.18
N ASN A 84 -9.57 -1.44 0.52
CA ASN A 84 -9.03 -1.00 -0.78
C ASN A 84 -9.14 -2.09 -1.87
N MET A 85 -9.88 -3.16 -1.59
CA MET A 85 -10.19 -4.24 -2.53
C MET A 85 -11.61 -4.76 -2.26
N ILE A 86 -12.42 -4.88 -3.31
CA ILE A 86 -13.81 -5.33 -3.25
C ILE A 86 -13.97 -6.61 -4.07
N THR A 87 -14.77 -7.55 -3.58
CA THR A 87 -15.25 -8.71 -4.35
C THR A 87 -16.77 -8.69 -4.30
N ALA A 88 -17.46 -8.83 -5.43
CA ALA A 88 -18.92 -9.03 -5.42
C ALA A 88 -19.22 -10.37 -4.72
N GLU A 89 -20.13 -10.38 -3.74
CA GLU A 89 -20.42 -11.57 -2.95
C GLU A 89 -21.08 -12.66 -3.82
N ASN A 90 -22.00 -12.25 -4.71
CA ASN A 90 -22.73 -13.16 -5.61
C ASN A 90 -22.94 -12.59 -7.02
N GLU A 91 -22.88 -11.28 -7.18
CA GLU A 91 -23.39 -10.56 -8.35
C GLU A 91 -22.53 -10.73 -9.61
N MET A 92 -21.35 -11.36 -9.47
CA MET A 92 -20.47 -11.76 -10.56
C MET A 92 -20.33 -13.29 -10.73
N LYS A 93 -21.18 -14.08 -10.05
CA LYS A 93 -21.23 -15.54 -10.21
C LYS A 93 -21.98 -15.96 -11.48
N PRO A 94 -21.88 -17.22 -11.91
CA PRO A 94 -22.43 -17.66 -13.18
C PRO A 94 -23.95 -17.48 -13.30
N ASP A 95 -24.70 -17.78 -12.26
CA ASP A 95 -26.16 -17.62 -12.22
C ASP A 95 -26.61 -16.15 -12.34
N ALA A 96 -25.86 -15.24 -11.71
CA ALA A 96 -26.11 -13.81 -11.77
C ALA A 96 -25.76 -13.21 -13.14
N THR A 97 -24.62 -13.62 -13.72
CA THR A 97 -24.08 -13.01 -14.94
C THR A 97 -24.59 -13.64 -16.23
N GLU A 98 -25.02 -14.91 -16.23
CA GLU A 98 -25.59 -15.59 -17.41
C GLU A 98 -26.83 -16.43 -17.02
N PRO A 99 -27.94 -15.78 -16.61
CA PRO A 99 -29.12 -16.47 -16.10
C PRO A 99 -29.77 -17.41 -17.14
N ASN A 100 -29.64 -17.11 -18.43
CA ASN A 100 -30.01 -18.00 -19.54
C ASN A 100 -28.82 -18.12 -20.50
N GLN A 101 -28.66 -19.29 -21.14
CA GLN A 101 -27.53 -19.55 -22.02
C GLN A 101 -27.40 -18.50 -23.14
N GLY A 102 -26.25 -17.84 -23.21
CA GLY A 102 -25.94 -16.77 -24.16
C GLY A 102 -26.62 -15.42 -23.86
N GLN A 103 -27.34 -15.29 -22.74
CA GLN A 103 -28.06 -14.08 -22.34
C GLN A 103 -27.42 -13.54 -21.05
N PHE A 104 -26.46 -12.63 -21.23
CA PHE A 104 -25.73 -12.06 -20.10
C PHE A 104 -26.52 -10.93 -19.41
N ASN A 105 -26.35 -10.83 -18.09
CA ASN A 105 -26.86 -9.72 -17.29
C ASN A 105 -25.77 -9.25 -16.31
N PHE A 106 -25.24 -8.05 -16.53
CA PHE A 106 -24.19 -7.50 -15.68
C PHE A 106 -24.68 -6.45 -14.69
N SER A 107 -25.98 -6.13 -14.66
CA SER A 107 -26.52 -5.00 -13.88
C SER A 107 -26.11 -5.00 -12.40
N ALA A 108 -26.25 -6.15 -11.73
CA ALA A 108 -25.89 -6.29 -10.32
C ALA A 108 -24.37 -6.22 -10.08
N GLY A 109 -23.58 -6.85 -10.96
CA GLY A 109 -22.12 -6.80 -10.90
C GLY A 109 -21.58 -5.39 -11.16
N ASP A 110 -22.15 -4.69 -12.15
CA ASP A 110 -21.82 -3.31 -12.53
C ASP A 110 -22.14 -2.32 -11.42
N GLN A 111 -23.24 -2.52 -10.68
CA GLN A 111 -23.55 -1.68 -9.53
C GLN A 111 -22.38 -1.68 -8.52
N ILE A 112 -21.84 -2.87 -8.22
CA ILE A 112 -20.71 -3.02 -7.27
C ILE A 112 -19.41 -2.53 -7.89
N TYR A 113 -19.13 -2.92 -9.14
CA TYR A 113 -17.93 -2.50 -9.86
C TYR A 113 -17.84 -0.97 -9.93
N ASN A 114 -18.90 -0.30 -10.37
CA ASN A 114 -18.96 1.15 -10.47
C ASN A 114 -18.87 1.82 -9.09
N TRP A 115 -19.56 1.28 -8.08
CA TRP A 115 -19.47 1.81 -6.72
C TRP A 115 -18.02 1.77 -6.18
N ALA A 116 -17.30 0.69 -6.45
CA ALA A 116 -15.91 0.48 -6.03
C ALA A 116 -14.93 1.37 -6.81
N THR A 117 -14.99 1.36 -8.15
CA THR A 117 -14.03 2.08 -9.01
C THR A 117 -14.16 3.60 -8.89
N GLN A 118 -15.39 4.12 -8.75
CA GLN A 118 -15.61 5.56 -8.48
C GLN A 118 -14.96 6.04 -7.16
N ARG A 119 -14.64 5.12 -6.25
CA ARG A 119 -13.97 5.39 -4.97
C ARG A 119 -12.48 5.02 -4.99
N GLY A 120 -11.93 4.66 -6.15
CA GLY A 120 -10.53 4.24 -6.28
C GLY A 120 -10.24 2.86 -5.66
N LEU A 121 -11.27 2.06 -5.38
CA LEU A 121 -11.11 0.71 -4.85
C LEU A 121 -10.83 -0.26 -5.99
N LYS A 122 -9.94 -1.24 -5.75
CA LYS A 122 -9.72 -2.34 -6.69
C LYS A 122 -10.88 -3.34 -6.61
N VAL A 123 -11.11 -4.09 -7.68
CA VAL A 123 -12.13 -5.14 -7.74
C VAL A 123 -11.50 -6.49 -8.05
N ARG A 124 -11.98 -7.56 -7.43
CA ARG A 124 -11.70 -8.95 -7.79
C ARG A 124 -12.95 -9.56 -8.40
N GLY A 125 -12.84 -10.08 -9.62
CA GLY A 125 -13.88 -10.91 -10.21
C GLY A 125 -14.04 -12.22 -9.43
N HIS A 126 -15.28 -12.57 -9.10
CA HIS A 126 -15.63 -13.81 -8.41
C HIS A 126 -17.03 -14.24 -8.86
N THR A 127 -17.18 -15.30 -9.65
CA THR A 127 -16.16 -16.20 -10.21
C THR A 127 -16.65 -16.74 -11.55
N LEU A 128 -15.72 -17.19 -12.39
CA LEU A 128 -16.02 -17.50 -13.79
C LEU A 128 -16.45 -18.96 -14.01
N ALA A 129 -15.89 -19.91 -13.27
CA ALA A 129 -16.21 -21.33 -13.44
C ALA A 129 -16.17 -22.03 -12.08
N TRP A 130 -17.31 -22.57 -11.67
CA TRP A 130 -17.48 -23.20 -10.37
C TRP A 130 -18.62 -24.23 -10.42
N HIS A 131 -18.61 -25.20 -9.51
CA HIS A 131 -19.65 -26.23 -9.41
C HIS A 131 -20.90 -25.76 -8.67
N ALA A 132 -20.78 -24.69 -7.87
CA ALA A 132 -21.88 -24.12 -7.10
C ALA A 132 -22.41 -22.85 -7.79
N GLN A 133 -23.70 -22.55 -7.56
CA GLN A 133 -24.40 -21.39 -8.14
C GLN A 133 -24.26 -21.32 -9.67
N GLN A 134 -24.43 -22.49 -10.29
CA GLN A 134 -24.63 -22.55 -11.73
C GLN A 134 -26.09 -22.20 -12.05
N PRO A 135 -26.36 -21.50 -13.17
CA PRO A 135 -27.73 -21.35 -13.62
C PRO A 135 -28.31 -22.73 -14.03
N PRO A 136 -29.63 -22.96 -13.90
CA PRO A 136 -30.23 -24.27 -14.15
C PRO A 136 -29.97 -24.86 -15.54
N TRP A 137 -29.67 -24.03 -16.54
CA TRP A 137 -29.32 -24.50 -17.88
C TRP A 137 -27.93 -25.16 -17.90
N MET A 138 -26.98 -24.63 -17.13
CA MET A 138 -25.61 -25.14 -17.05
C MET A 138 -25.55 -26.43 -16.22
N GLU A 139 -26.31 -26.52 -15.13
CA GLU A 139 -26.38 -27.71 -14.26
C GLU A 139 -26.85 -28.97 -15.01
N ARG A 140 -27.66 -28.79 -16.06
CA ARG A 140 -28.18 -29.90 -16.88
C ARG A 140 -27.23 -30.32 -18.00
N MET A 141 -26.13 -29.61 -18.20
CA MET A 141 -25.15 -29.91 -19.22
C MET A 141 -24.06 -30.85 -18.70
N SER A 142 -23.41 -31.55 -19.60
CA SER A 142 -22.23 -32.36 -19.30
C SER A 142 -21.31 -32.46 -20.52
N GLY A 143 -20.13 -33.06 -20.33
CA GLY A 143 -19.20 -33.36 -21.42
C GLY A 143 -18.73 -32.13 -22.21
N SER A 144 -18.60 -32.30 -23.53
CA SER A 144 -18.13 -31.24 -24.44
C SER A 144 -19.07 -30.04 -24.48
N ALA A 145 -20.38 -30.26 -24.36
CA ALA A 145 -21.36 -29.18 -24.34
C ALA A 145 -21.14 -28.24 -23.14
N LEU A 146 -20.98 -28.79 -21.93
CA LEU A 146 -20.68 -28.01 -20.73
C LEU A 146 -19.32 -27.29 -20.86
N ARG A 147 -18.32 -27.95 -21.42
CA ARG A 147 -16.99 -27.33 -21.65
C ARG A 147 -17.10 -26.11 -22.58
N THR A 148 -17.86 -26.20 -23.66
CA THR A 148 -18.09 -25.07 -24.58
C THR A 148 -18.86 -23.95 -23.90
N ALA A 149 -19.91 -24.27 -23.14
CA ALA A 149 -20.64 -23.29 -22.35
C ALA A 149 -19.75 -22.56 -21.33
N MET A 150 -18.91 -23.28 -20.59
CA MET A 150 -17.95 -22.70 -19.64
C MET A 150 -16.98 -21.73 -20.33
N ILE A 151 -16.45 -22.08 -21.50
CA ILE A 151 -15.55 -21.19 -22.26
C ILE A 151 -16.29 -19.93 -22.73
N ASN A 152 -17.52 -20.08 -23.24
CA ASN A 152 -18.33 -18.95 -23.68
C ASN A 152 -18.68 -18.02 -22.51
N HIS A 153 -19.02 -18.58 -21.34
CA HIS A 153 -19.27 -17.84 -20.11
C HIS A 153 -18.04 -17.03 -19.68
N ILE A 154 -16.87 -17.69 -19.58
CA ILE A 154 -15.60 -17.03 -19.26
C ILE A 154 -15.35 -15.84 -20.21
N ASN A 155 -15.46 -16.08 -21.52
CA ASN A 155 -15.22 -15.04 -22.52
C ASN A 155 -16.22 -13.89 -22.43
N GLY A 156 -17.51 -14.18 -22.23
CA GLY A 156 -18.54 -13.16 -22.12
C GLY A 156 -18.37 -12.27 -20.90
N VAL A 157 -18.14 -12.87 -19.72
CA VAL A 157 -17.92 -12.11 -18.48
C VAL A 157 -16.62 -11.31 -18.53
N MET A 158 -15.53 -11.91 -19.00
CA MET A 158 -14.23 -11.21 -19.06
C MET A 158 -14.13 -10.18 -20.19
N ALA A 159 -14.97 -10.26 -21.24
CA ALA A 159 -15.01 -9.22 -22.26
C ALA A 159 -15.76 -7.97 -21.80
N HIS A 160 -16.65 -8.11 -20.80
CA HIS A 160 -17.42 -7.01 -20.24
C HIS A 160 -16.61 -6.15 -19.25
N TYR A 161 -15.74 -6.76 -18.44
CA TYR A 161 -14.91 -6.09 -17.42
C TYR A 161 -13.45 -5.90 -17.83
#